data_AF-A0A1S2R4Z1-F1
#
_entry.id   AF-A0A1S2R4Z1-F1
#
_cell.length_a   1.000
_cell.length_b   1.000
_cell.length_c   1.000
_cell.angle_alpha   90.00
_cell.angle_beta   90.00
_cell.angle_gamma   90.00
#
_symmetry.space_group_name_H-M   'P 1'
#
loop_
_entity.id
_entity.type
_entity.pdbx_description
1 polymer ?
#
loop_
_entity_poly.entity_id
_entity_poly.type
_entity_poly.pdbx_seq_one_letter_code
_entity_poly.pdbx_strand_id
1 'polypeptide(L)'
;MFEVLYDVEKERIRQLEKWNIQRHPLGFWLAILMEEVGEVAEAAQSYFRLVSSKDTDSHDLYKELIQVAAVASAVAEQIKEELEGAR
;
A
#
# COMPACT_ATOMS: atom_id res chain seq x y z
N MET A 1 12.93 -14.45 -9.33
CA MET A 1 12.18 -13.54 -8.46
C MET A 1 11.14 -12.85 -9.32
N PHE A 2 9.88 -12.75 -8.91
CA PHE A 2 8.91 -11.92 -9.63
C PHE A 2 9.21 -10.46 -9.30
N GLU A 3 9.45 -9.64 -10.33
CA GLU A 3 9.87 -8.23 -10.20
C GLU A 3 8.91 -7.43 -9.31
N VAL A 4 7.60 -7.64 -9.50
CA VAL A 4 6.55 -6.99 -8.69
C VAL A 4 6.64 -7.33 -7.20
N LEU A 5 6.90 -8.59 -6.84
CA LEU A 5 7.00 -8.97 -5.42
C LEU A 5 8.22 -8.35 -4.75
N TYR A 6 9.31 -8.18 -5.52
CA TYR A 6 10.51 -7.51 -5.03
C TYR A 6 10.25 -6.01 -4.78
N ASP A 7 9.45 -5.35 -5.62
CA ASP A 7 9.11 -3.94 -5.39
C ASP A 7 8.13 -3.75 -4.23
N VAL A 8 7.21 -4.70 -3.99
CA VAL A 8 6.42 -4.73 -2.75
C VAL A 8 7.32 -4.88 -1.52
N GLU A 9 8.31 -5.78 -1.57
CA GLU A 9 9.28 -5.93 -0.48
C GLU A 9 10.08 -4.65 -0.23
N LYS A 10 10.59 -3.98 -1.28
CA LYS A 10 11.28 -2.69 -1.14
C LYS A 10 10.39 -1.63 -0.52
N GLU A 11 9.15 -1.54 -0.95
CA GLU A 11 8.20 -0.58 -0.38
C GLU A 11 7.96 -0.91 1.09
N ARG A 12 7.73 -2.18 1.46
CA ARG A 12 7.63 -2.59 2.87
C ARG A 12 8.83 -2.15 3.71
N ILE A 13 10.05 -2.34 3.19
CA ILE A 13 11.28 -1.90 3.85
C ILE A 13 11.28 -0.38 4.02
N ARG A 14 10.96 0.39 2.98
CA ARG A 14 10.88 1.86 3.04
C ARG A 14 9.84 2.33 4.09
N GLN A 15 8.69 1.69 4.16
CA GLN A 15 7.64 2.00 5.14
C GLN A 15 8.13 1.68 6.57
N LEU A 16 8.80 0.55 6.76
CA LEU A 16 9.43 0.18 8.03
C LEU A 16 10.52 1.20 8.44
N GLU A 17 11.34 1.66 7.52
CA GLU A 17 12.35 2.69 7.80
C GLU A 17 11.71 4.04 8.18
N LYS A 18 10.62 4.41 7.49
CA LYS A 18 9.94 5.70 7.69
C LYS A 18 9.14 5.76 8.99
N TRP A 19 8.50 4.65 9.37
CA TRP A 19 7.53 4.64 10.47
C TRP A 19 7.82 3.61 11.56
N ASN A 20 8.89 2.82 11.43
CA ASN A 20 9.17 1.68 12.28
C ASN A 20 8.04 0.61 12.21
N ILE A 21 8.12 -0.43 13.04
CA ILE A 21 7.10 -1.47 13.12
C ILE A 21 5.78 -0.84 13.56
N GLN A 22 4.77 -0.93 12.70
CA GLN A 22 3.41 -0.44 12.97
C GLN A 22 2.52 -1.59 13.41
N ARG A 23 1.80 -1.43 14.52
CA ARG A 23 0.74 -2.34 14.97
C ARG A 23 -0.46 -1.52 15.40
N HIS A 24 -1.60 -1.77 14.79
CA HIS A 24 -2.80 -0.95 14.95
C HIS A 24 -4.06 -1.79 15.12
N PRO A 25 -5.11 -1.24 15.74
CA PRO A 25 -6.44 -1.83 15.66
C PRO A 25 -6.89 -2.00 14.20
N LEU A 26 -7.59 -3.09 13.89
CA LEU A 26 -8.01 -3.41 12.51
C LEU A 26 -8.79 -2.28 11.82
N GLY A 27 -9.60 -1.53 12.56
CA GLY A 27 -10.32 -0.38 11.99
C GLY A 27 -9.39 0.74 11.50
N PHE A 28 -8.27 0.97 12.18
CA PHE A 28 -7.27 1.95 11.76
C PHE A 28 -6.46 1.43 10.57
N TRP A 29 -6.11 0.14 10.56
CA TRP A 29 -5.52 -0.50 9.39
C TRP A 29 -6.40 -0.41 8.15
N LEU A 30 -7.70 -0.64 8.31
CA LEU A 30 -8.65 -0.50 7.20
C LEU A 30 -8.69 0.94 6.68
N ALA A 31 -8.60 1.93 7.56
CA ALA A 31 -8.53 3.33 7.14
C ALA A 31 -7.27 3.61 6.30
N ILE A 32 -6.09 3.18 6.75
CA ILE A 32 -4.82 3.34 6.00
C ILE A 32 -4.91 2.61 4.65
N LEU A 33 -5.39 1.37 4.63
CA LEU A 33 -5.52 0.61 3.39
C LEU A 33 -6.46 1.30 2.39
N MET A 34 -7.56 1.87 2.88
CA MET A 34 -8.51 2.58 2.03
C MET A 34 -7.97 3.92 1.52
N GLU A 35 -7.08 4.58 2.27
CA GLU A 35 -6.35 5.77 1.81
C GLU A 35 -5.50 5.44 0.58
N GLU A 36 -4.67 4.39 0.65
CA GLU A 36 -3.83 3.94 -0.47
C GLU A 36 -4.68 3.47 -1.69
N VAL A 37 -5.82 2.82 -1.45
CA VAL A 37 -6.77 2.47 -2.53
C VAL A 37 -7.37 3.72 -3.18
N GLY A 38 -7.57 4.79 -2.41
CA GLY A 38 -7.97 6.09 -2.91
C GLY A 38 -6.93 6.68 -3.86
N GLU A 39 -5.65 6.62 -3.49
CA GLU A 39 -4.53 7.07 -4.34
C GLU A 39 -4.45 6.25 -5.64
N VAL A 40 -4.66 4.93 -5.58
CA VAL A 40 -4.80 4.09 -6.79
C VAL A 40 -5.95 4.55 -7.67
N ALA A 41 -7.11 4.90 -7.09
CA ALA A 41 -8.26 5.35 -7.86
C ALA A 41 -8.01 6.70 -8.54
N GLU A 42 -7.26 7.60 -7.90
CA GLU A 42 -6.83 8.87 -8.49
C GLU A 42 -5.79 8.66 -9.60
N ALA A 43 -4.78 7.84 -9.35
CA ALA A 43 -3.76 7.47 -10.34
C ALA A 43 -4.38 6.80 -11.58
N ALA A 44 -5.37 5.92 -11.38
CA ALA A 44 -6.09 5.25 -12.46
C ALA A 44 -6.85 6.22 -13.36
N GLN A 45 -7.49 7.24 -12.80
CA GLN A 45 -8.18 8.27 -13.58
C GLN A 45 -7.24 8.99 -14.55
N SER A 46 -6.03 9.30 -14.08
CA SER A 46 -4.97 9.89 -14.89
C SER A 46 -4.44 8.90 -15.93
N TYR A 47 -4.13 7.66 -15.53
CA TYR A 47 -3.61 6.60 -16.40
C TYR A 47 -4.57 6.29 -17.57
N PHE A 48 -5.86 6.22 -17.30
CA PHE A 48 -6.90 5.96 -18.30
C PHE A 48 -7.36 7.21 -19.06
N ARG A 49 -6.79 8.40 -18.77
CA ARG A 49 -7.15 9.68 -19.38
C ARG A 49 -8.65 9.99 -19.29
N LEU A 50 -9.28 9.58 -18.18
CA LEU A 50 -10.72 9.75 -17.96
C LEU A 50 -11.09 11.19 -17.58
N VAL A 51 -10.08 11.99 -17.22
CA VAL A 51 -10.17 13.42 -16.92
C VAL A 51 -9.05 14.14 -17.66
N SER A 52 -9.31 15.39 -18.05
CA SER A 52 -8.31 16.34 -18.58
C SER A 52 -7.28 16.67 -17.50
N SER A 53 -6.45 15.70 -17.18
CA SER A 53 -5.36 15.80 -16.22
C SER A 53 -4.31 16.75 -16.80
N LYS A 54 -3.91 17.77 -16.04
CA LYS A 54 -2.68 18.49 -16.35
C LYS A 54 -1.54 17.49 -16.17
N ASP A 55 -0.63 17.39 -17.14
CA ASP A 55 0.51 16.44 -17.16
C ASP A 55 1.45 16.53 -15.94
N THR A 56 1.17 17.39 -14.96
CA THR A 56 2.08 17.74 -13.86
C THR A 56 1.90 16.93 -12.58
N ASP A 57 0.78 16.21 -12.39
CA ASP A 57 0.49 15.47 -11.13
C ASP A 57 -0.06 14.04 -11.37
N SER A 58 0.35 13.38 -12.45
CA SER A 58 -0.03 11.97 -12.63
C SER A 58 0.66 11.11 -11.58
N HIS A 59 -0.07 10.72 -10.53
CA HIS A 59 0.34 9.65 -9.63
C HIS A 59 0.61 8.39 -10.46
N ASP A 60 1.74 7.73 -10.19
CA ASP A 60 2.14 6.54 -10.92
C ASP A 60 1.30 5.35 -10.45
N LEU A 61 0.35 4.92 -11.29
CA LEU A 61 -0.55 3.81 -10.98
C LEU A 61 0.19 2.54 -10.53
N TYR A 62 1.37 2.26 -11.10
CA TYR A 62 2.17 1.13 -10.66
C TYR A 62 2.65 1.31 -9.23
N LYS A 63 3.20 2.49 -8.91
CA LYS A 63 3.68 2.83 -7.57
C LYS A 63 2.57 2.74 -6.52
N GLU A 64 1.38 3.26 -6.81
CA GLU A 64 0.26 3.22 -5.85
C GLU A 64 -0.24 1.79 -5.61
N LEU A 65 -0.25 0.94 -6.65
CA LEU A 65 -0.56 -0.49 -6.48
C LEU A 65 0.46 -1.21 -5.60
N ILE A 66 1.74 -0.87 -5.72
CA ILE A 66 2.81 -1.40 -4.85
C ILE A 66 2.60 -0.96 -3.40
N GLN A 67 2.22 0.30 -3.16
CA GLN A 67 1.91 0.80 -1.81
C GLN A 67 0.71 0.09 -1.18
N VAL A 68 -0.38 -0.10 -1.92
CA VAL A 68 -1.55 -0.87 -1.44
C VAL A 68 -1.14 -2.29 -1.05
N ALA A 69 -0.37 -2.97 -1.90
CA ALA A 69 0.10 -4.33 -1.61
C ALA A 69 1.02 -4.38 -0.39
N ALA A 70 1.85 -3.36 -0.21
CA ALA A 70 2.71 -3.20 0.96
C ALA A 70 1.88 -3.00 2.25
N VAL A 71 0.89 -2.11 2.26
CA VAL A 71 0.02 -1.93 3.43
C VAL A 71 -0.76 -3.21 3.74
N ALA A 72 -1.36 -3.86 2.74
CA ALA A 72 -2.07 -5.12 2.94
C ALA A 72 -1.17 -6.22 3.55
N SER A 73 0.10 -6.28 3.13
CA SER A 73 1.09 -7.21 3.70
C SER A 73 1.39 -6.88 5.16
N ALA A 74 1.52 -5.60 5.52
CA ALA A 74 1.72 -5.16 6.91
C ALA A 74 0.56 -5.59 7.83
N VAL A 75 -0.68 -5.46 7.34
CA VAL A 75 -1.87 -5.91 8.07
C VAL A 75 -1.84 -7.43 8.27
N ALA A 76 -1.52 -8.17 7.21
CA ALA A 76 -1.44 -9.64 7.27
C ALA A 76 -0.32 -10.12 8.22
N GLU A 77 0.82 -9.45 8.25
CA GLU A 77 1.92 -9.70 9.20
C GLU A 77 1.43 -9.61 10.65
N GLN A 78 0.75 -8.51 11.02
CA GLN A 78 0.18 -8.37 12.36
C GLN A 78 -0.83 -9.47 12.69
N ILE A 79 -1.79 -9.74 11.79
CA ILE A 79 -2.81 -10.77 12.04
C ILE A 79 -2.15 -12.14 12.22
N LYS A 80 -1.13 -12.45 11.44
CA LYS A 80 -0.39 -13.71 11.58
C LYS A 80 0.29 -13.80 12.95
N GLU A 81 0.97 -12.75 13.40
CA GLU A 81 1.60 -12.69 14.73
C GLU A 81 0.58 -12.87 15.86
N GLU A 82 -0.59 -12.23 15.76
CA GLU A 82 -1.68 -12.36 16.72
C GLU A 82 -2.22 -13.81 16.79
N LEU A 83 -2.37 -14.47 15.64
CA LEU A 83 -2.82 -15.86 15.56
C LEU A 83 -1.78 -16.86 16.08
N GLU A 84 -0.50 -16.60 15.84
CA GLU A 84 0.61 -17.44 16.32
C GLU A 84 0.85 -17.25 17.83
N GLY A 85 0.71 -16.02 18.34
CA GLY A 85 0.83 -15.71 19.77
C GLY A 85 -0.38 -16.09 20.62
N ALA A 86 -1.52 -16.39 20.00
CA ALA A 86 -2.73 -16.90 20.68
C ALA A 86 -2.72 -18.43 20.88
N ARG A 87 -1.68 -19.14 20.42
CA ARG A 87 -1.45 -20.57 20.62
C ARG A 87 -0.50 -20.83 21.79
#